data_AF-A0A3D4QVL3-F1
#
_entry.id   AF-A0A3D4QVL3-F1
#
_cell.length_a   1.000
_cell.length_b   1.000
_cell.length_c   1.000
_cell.angle_alpha   90.00
_cell.angle_beta   90.00
_cell.angle_gamma   90.00
#
_symmetry.space_group_name_H-M   'P 1'
#
loop_
_entity.id
_entity.type
_entity.pdbx_description
1 polymer ?
#
loop_
_entity_poly.entity_id
_entity_poly.type
_entity_poly.pdbx_seq_one_letter_code
_entity_poly.pdbx_strand_id
1 'polypeptide(L)'
;MKTCPKCNESNGDNRTECFKCKASLGPVDTYKKICTKCNLIYSQKTDTCENCGSRLSVYSGDNYSTPYSGSSEGGCWMYIVSVLIPLVGIILGCIYIARREDELGKSLIITGVVSNIVVVILGIMLASCSGY
;
A
#
# COMPACT_ATOMS: atom_id res chain seq x y z
N MET A 1 -1.21 28.82 8.53
CA MET A 1 -1.70 30.21 8.37
C MET A 1 -1.47 30.66 6.93
N LYS A 2 -2.38 31.43 6.36
CA LYS A 2 -2.29 31.97 4.99
C LYS A 2 -1.96 33.46 5.03
N THR A 3 -0.93 33.88 4.30
CA THR A 3 -0.62 35.30 4.14
C THR A 3 -1.38 35.88 2.96
N CYS A 4 -2.08 37.01 3.16
CA CYS A 4 -2.81 37.66 2.08
C CYS A 4 -1.84 38.25 1.03
N PRO A 5 -1.97 37.90 -0.27
CA PRO A 5 -1.05 38.40 -1.30
C PRO A 5 -1.23 39.90 -1.61
N LYS A 6 -2.33 40.53 -1.17
CA LYS A 6 -2.63 41.95 -1.44
C LYS A 6 -2.17 42.90 -0.32
N CYS A 7 -2.31 42.49 0.94
CA CYS A 7 -2.03 43.35 2.09
C CYS A 7 -1.11 42.73 3.15
N ASN A 8 -0.52 41.55 2.87
CA ASN A 8 0.41 40.81 3.73
C ASN A 8 -0.13 40.42 5.11
N GLU A 9 -1.44 40.53 5.33
CA GLU A 9 -2.09 40.18 6.58
C GLU A 9 -2.12 38.65 6.77
N SER A 10 -1.86 38.17 7.99
CA SER A 10 -1.95 36.75 8.33
C SER A 10 -3.40 36.33 8.57
N ASN A 11 -3.83 35.26 7.93
CA ASN A 11 -5.19 34.74 7.97
C ASN A 11 -5.19 33.26 8.39
N GLY A 12 -6.29 32.79 8.97
CA GLY A 12 -6.49 31.38 9.26
C GLY A 12 -6.54 30.54 7.98
N ASP A 13 -6.10 29.27 8.05
CA ASP A 13 -6.02 28.36 6.89
C ASP A 13 -7.38 28.06 6.26
N ASN A 14 -8.45 28.13 7.06
CA ASN A 14 -9.84 27.89 6.66
C ASN A 14 -10.54 29.12 6.05
N ARG A 15 -9.82 30.22 5.80
CA ARG A 15 -10.40 31.40 5.11
C ARG A 15 -10.18 31.33 3.61
N THR A 16 -11.25 31.61 2.87
CA THR A 16 -11.24 31.87 1.42
C THR A 16 -10.99 33.35 1.12
N GLU A 17 -11.21 34.25 2.08
CA GLU A 17 -11.05 35.69 1.93
C GLU A 17 -10.28 36.32 3.09
N CYS A 18 -9.48 37.34 2.77
CA CYS A 18 -8.76 38.14 3.74
C CYS A 18 -9.74 38.86 4.68
N PHE A 19 -9.54 38.73 5.99
CA PHE A 19 -10.43 39.39 6.97
C PHE A 19 -10.40 40.92 6.85
N LYS A 20 -9.25 41.47 6.45
CA LYS A 20 -8.97 42.91 6.39
C LYS A 20 -9.35 43.54 5.06
N CYS A 21 -8.85 43.01 3.93
CA CYS A 21 -9.00 43.64 2.61
C CYS A 21 -9.94 42.90 1.65
N LYS A 22 -10.57 41.81 2.09
CA LYS A 22 -11.50 40.96 1.32
C LYS A 22 -10.93 40.35 0.03
N ALA A 23 -9.62 40.42 -0.18
CA ALA A 23 -8.97 39.73 -1.30
C ALA A 23 -9.12 38.21 -1.15
N SER A 24 -9.32 37.51 -2.28
CA SER A 24 -9.33 36.04 -2.32
C SER A 24 -8.00 35.47 -1.85
N LEU A 25 -8.06 34.48 -0.95
CA LEU A 25 -6.93 33.73 -0.42
C LEU A 25 -6.76 32.36 -1.11
N GLY A 26 -7.59 32.07 -2.10
CA GLY A 26 -7.62 30.78 -2.80
C GLY A 26 -8.34 29.68 -2.02
N PRO A 27 -8.27 28.43 -2.52
CA PRO A 27 -9.03 27.31 -1.98
C PRO A 27 -8.60 26.98 -0.54
N VAL A 28 -9.57 26.51 0.25
CA VAL A 28 -9.35 25.96 1.59
C VAL A 28 -9.03 24.48 1.44
N ASP A 29 -7.99 24.02 2.14
CA ASP A 29 -7.64 22.60 2.16
C ASP A 29 -8.82 21.82 2.78
N THR A 30 -9.33 20.84 2.04
CA THR A 30 -10.52 20.08 2.44
C THR A 30 -10.21 18.93 3.39
N TYR A 31 -8.95 18.49 3.44
CA TYR A 31 -8.44 17.48 4.35
C TYR A 31 -6.97 17.74 4.68
N LYS A 32 -6.53 17.18 5.81
CA LYS A 32 -5.11 17.18 6.21
C LYS A 32 -4.49 15.83 5.88
N LYS A 33 -3.16 15.75 5.90
CA LYS A 33 -2.42 14.49 5.78
C LYS A 33 -1.60 14.25 7.06
N ILE A 34 -1.23 13.00 7.33
CA ILE A 34 -0.42 12.60 8.49
C ILE A 34 0.69 11.62 8.06
N CYS A 35 1.87 11.78 8.65
CA CYS A 35 2.95 10.81 8.54
C CYS A 35 2.73 9.67 9.52
N THR A 36 2.61 8.43 9.03
CA THR A 36 2.35 7.25 9.88
C THR A 36 3.55 6.80 10.71
N LYS A 37 4.75 7.32 10.41
CA LYS A 37 5.98 7.03 11.16
C LYS A 37 6.30 8.07 12.22
N CYS A 38 6.06 9.35 11.93
CA CYS A 38 6.44 10.47 12.79
C CYS A 38 5.25 11.17 13.45
N ASN A 39 4.01 10.82 13.09
CA ASN A 39 2.77 11.43 13.54
C ASN A 39 2.66 12.95 13.30
N LEU A 40 3.48 13.50 12.40
CA LEU A 40 3.39 14.89 11.97
C LEU A 40 2.23 15.08 11.00
N ILE A 41 1.46 16.15 11.21
CA ILE A 41 0.30 16.53 10.38
C ILE A 41 0.73 17.59 9.36
N TYR A 42 0.30 17.39 8.13
CA TYR A 42 0.63 18.19 6.97
C TYR A 42 -0.64 18.72 6.27
N SER A 43 -0.45 19.75 5.45
CA SER A 43 -1.48 20.27 4.54
C SER A 43 -1.75 19.30 3.38
N GLN A 44 -2.85 19.51 2.66
CA GLN A 44 -3.24 18.68 1.51
C GLN A 44 -2.15 18.60 0.42
N LYS A 45 -1.32 19.65 0.30
CA LYS A 45 -0.36 19.84 -0.79
C LYS A 45 0.95 19.08 -0.61
N THR A 46 1.22 18.57 0.58
CA THR A 46 2.45 17.81 0.85
C THR A 46 2.21 16.33 0.62
N ASP A 47 3.08 15.65 -0.15
CA ASP A 47 2.95 14.21 -0.41
C ASP A 47 3.91 13.34 0.42
N THR A 48 5.03 13.91 0.86
CA THR A 48 6.11 13.19 1.53
C THR A 48 6.49 13.86 2.85
N CYS A 49 6.79 13.07 3.88
CA CYS A 49 7.29 13.55 5.16
C CYS A 49 8.73 14.06 5.02
N GLU A 50 8.98 15.29 5.47
CA GLU A 50 10.32 15.91 5.45
C GLU A 50 11.34 15.22 6.39
N ASN A 51 10.86 14.55 7.45
CA ASN A 51 11.73 13.94 8.45
C ASN A 51 12.14 12.51 8.10
N CYS A 52 11.23 11.72 7.51
CA CYS A 52 11.48 10.29 7.27
C CYS A 52 11.31 9.85 5.81
N GLY A 53 10.96 10.76 4.89
CA GLY A 53 10.80 10.46 3.47
C GLY A 53 9.63 9.55 3.11
N SER A 54 8.78 9.16 4.07
CA SER A 54 7.62 8.30 3.80
C SER A 54 6.42 9.08 3.27
N ARG A 55 5.55 8.40 2.50
CA ARG A 55 4.34 8.99 1.93
C ARG A 55 3.30 9.28 3.01
N LEU A 56 2.65 10.44 2.91
CA LEU A 56 1.65 10.87 3.87
C LEU A 56 0.27 10.25 3.60
N SER A 57 -0.45 9.88 4.66
CA SER A 57 -1.82 9.33 4.61
C SER A 57 -2.85 10.42 4.91
N VAL A 58 -4.12 10.27 4.54
CA VAL A 58 -5.18 11.25 4.86
C VAL A 58 -5.46 11.26 6.37
N TYR A 59 -5.54 12.45 6.96
CA TYR A 59 -5.84 12.65 8.37
C TYR A 59 -7.34 12.92 8.56
N SER A 60 -8.05 11.94 9.12
CA SER A 60 -9.45 12.07 9.54
C SER A 60 -9.48 12.33 11.05
N GLY A 61 -10.01 13.49 11.45
CA GLY A 61 -9.86 14.07 12.79
C GLY A 61 -10.38 13.25 13.98
N ASP A 62 -11.16 12.19 13.76
CA ASP A 62 -11.73 11.36 14.83
C ASP A 62 -11.56 9.85 14.61
N ASN A 63 -10.91 9.45 13.52
CA ASN A 63 -10.60 8.06 13.25
C ASN A 63 -9.28 8.04 12.52
N TYR A 64 -8.21 7.72 13.25
CA TYR A 64 -7.01 7.19 12.62
C TYR A 64 -7.40 5.83 12.02
N SER A 65 -8.09 5.86 10.88
CA SER A 65 -8.18 4.74 9.97
C SER A 65 -6.76 4.57 9.45
N THR A 66 -5.98 3.79 10.18
CA THR A 66 -4.82 3.10 9.64
C THR A 66 -5.21 2.66 8.24
N PRO A 67 -4.39 2.94 7.20
CA PRO A 67 -4.62 2.34 5.91
C PRO A 67 -4.52 0.84 6.11
N TYR A 68 -5.68 0.19 6.17
CA TYR A 68 -5.84 -1.24 6.02
C TYR A 68 -4.97 -2.10 6.95
N SER A 69 -5.23 -2.06 8.26
CA SER A 69 -5.14 -3.31 9.02
C SER A 69 -6.38 -4.13 8.68
N GLY A 70 -6.36 -4.75 7.49
CA GLY A 70 -7.35 -5.73 7.09
C GLY A 70 -7.40 -6.80 8.18
N SER A 71 -8.47 -6.76 8.96
CA SER A 71 -8.89 -7.81 9.86
C SER A 71 -8.83 -9.16 9.16
N SER A 72 -7.88 -9.99 9.58
CA SER A 72 -8.06 -11.41 9.91
C SER A 72 -9.07 -12.26 9.10
N GLU A 73 -9.15 -12.06 7.79
CA GLU A 73 -9.80 -12.98 6.84
C GLU A 73 -8.92 -13.20 5.59
N GLY A 74 -7.69 -12.70 5.61
CA GLY A 74 -6.71 -12.80 4.52
C GLY A 74 -5.80 -14.02 4.57
N GLY A 75 -5.86 -14.84 5.63
CA GLY A 75 -4.98 -16.00 5.77
C GLY A 75 -5.29 -17.06 4.71
N CYS A 76 -6.52 -17.58 4.72
CA CYS A 76 -6.92 -18.69 3.84
C CYS A 76 -6.82 -18.36 2.35
N TRP A 77 -7.22 -17.15 1.93
CA TRP A 77 -7.13 -16.74 0.53
C TRP A 77 -5.69 -16.68 0.01
N MET A 78 -4.74 -16.22 0.83
CA MET A 78 -3.33 -16.21 0.44
C MET A 78 -2.74 -17.62 0.33
N TYR A 79 -3.17 -18.59 1.15
CA TYR A 79 -2.78 -20.00 1.00
C TYR A 79 -3.35 -20.62 -0.27
N ILE A 80 -4.60 -20.31 -0.63
CA ILE A 80 -5.20 -20.79 -1.87
C ILE A 80 -4.43 -20.25 -3.08
N VAL A 81 -4.13 -18.94 -3.09
CA VAL A 81 -3.33 -18.32 -4.17
C VAL A 81 -1.91 -18.89 -4.22
N SER A 82 -1.27 -19.15 -3.08
CA SER A 82 0.09 -19.70 -3.04
C SER A 82 0.19 -21.14 -3.52
N VAL A 83 -0.87 -21.95 -3.38
CA VAL A 83 -0.95 -23.32 -3.93
C VAL A 83 -1.26 -23.31 -5.43
N LEU A 84 -2.06 -22.34 -5.89
CA LEU A 84 -2.41 -22.21 -7.32
C LEU A 84 -1.23 -21.75 -8.18
N ILE A 85 -0.32 -20.90 -7.67
CA ILE A 85 0.85 -20.42 -8.43
C ILE A 85 1.77 -21.56 -8.90
N PRO A 86 2.17 -22.54 -8.05
CA PRO A 86 2.91 -23.73 -8.46
C PRO A 86 2.16 -24.58 -9.51
N LEU A 87 0.84 -24.72 -9.39
CA LEU A 87 0.03 -25.49 -10.35
C LEU A 87 0.01 -24.84 -11.73
N VAL A 88 -0.05 -23.49 -11.79
CA VAL A 88 0.05 -22.75 -13.06
C VAL A 88 1.39 -23.02 -13.75
N GLY A 89 2.50 -23.11 -13.00
CA GLY A 89 3.81 -23.45 -13.54
C GLY A 89 3.86 -24.84 -14.21
N ILE A 90 3.22 -25.84 -13.59
CA ILE A 90 3.11 -27.19 -14.16
C ILE A 90 2.25 -27.19 -15.43
N ILE A 91 1.10 -26.50 -15.41
CA ILE A 91 0.20 -26.38 -16.57
C ILE A 91 0.91 -25.69 -17.75
N LEU A 92 1.61 -24.58 -17.50
CA LEU A 92 2.39 -23.90 -18.52
C LEU A 92 3.52 -24.80 -19.04
N GLY A 93 4.24 -25.50 -18.16
CA GLY A 93 5.26 -26.47 -18.57
C GLY A 93 4.71 -27.54 -19.53
N CYS A 94 3.53 -28.10 -19.25
CA CYS A 94 2.87 -29.04 -20.17
C CYS A 94 2.49 -28.40 -21.51
N ILE A 95 2.02 -27.14 -21.51
CA ILE A 95 1.69 -26.41 -22.75
C ILE A 95 2.95 -26.16 -23.58
N TYR A 96 4.08 -25.81 -22.97
CA TYR A 96 5.35 -25.55 -23.67
C TYR A 96 5.94 -26.84 -24.27
N ILE A 97 5.84 -27.98 -23.57
CA ILE A 97 6.18 -29.30 -24.16
C ILE A 97 5.24 -29.61 -25.33
N ALA A 98 3.94 -29.35 -25.21
CA ALA A 98 2.99 -29.56 -26.31
C ALA A 98 3.29 -28.67 -27.54
N ARG A 99 3.93 -27.51 -27.33
CA ARG A 99 4.42 -26.62 -28.40
C ARG A 99 5.78 -27.01 -28.99
N ARG A 100 6.38 -28.14 -28.57
CA ARG A 100 7.74 -28.59 -28.91
C ARG A 100 8.86 -27.67 -28.42
N GLU A 101 8.58 -26.86 -27.40
CA GLU A 101 9.58 -26.02 -26.70
C GLU A 101 10.07 -26.76 -25.44
N ASP A 102 10.66 -27.94 -25.66
CA ASP A 102 10.91 -28.95 -24.63
C ASP A 102 11.87 -28.49 -23.52
N GLU A 103 12.86 -27.64 -23.85
CA GLU A 103 13.84 -27.13 -22.88
C GLU A 103 13.20 -26.19 -21.85
N LEU A 104 12.34 -25.26 -22.32
CA LEU A 104 11.60 -24.36 -21.45
C LEU A 104 10.51 -25.11 -20.68
N GLY A 105 9.79 -26.02 -21.34
CA GLY A 105 8.75 -26.82 -20.72
C GLY A 105 9.27 -27.72 -19.59
N LYS A 106 10.40 -28.42 -19.80
CA LYS A 106 11.05 -29.22 -18.75
C LYS A 106 11.51 -28.37 -17.57
N SER A 107 12.13 -27.22 -17.83
CA SER A 107 12.56 -26.29 -16.80
C SER A 107 11.39 -25.80 -15.94
N LEU A 108 10.28 -25.42 -16.58
CA LEU A 108 9.06 -24.97 -15.90
C LEU A 108 8.40 -26.07 -15.06
N ILE A 109 8.36 -27.32 -15.55
CA ILE A 109 7.86 -28.46 -14.77
C ILE A 109 8.74 -28.70 -13.54
N ILE A 110 10.07 -28.72 -13.71
CA ILE A 110 11.01 -28.94 -12.60
C ILE A 110 10.87 -27.82 -11.57
N THR A 111 10.86 -26.55 -11.99
CA THR A 111 10.64 -25.41 -11.10
C THR A 111 9.27 -25.48 -10.40
N GLY A 112 8.22 -25.89 -11.11
CA GLY A 112 6.88 -26.10 -10.54
C GLY A 112 6.86 -27.17 -9.45
N VAL A 113 7.48 -28.32 -9.68
CA VAL A 113 7.58 -29.41 -8.70
C VAL A 113 8.41 -28.99 -7.48
N VAL A 114 9.59 -28.38 -7.70
CA VAL A 114 10.48 -27.94 -6.61
C VAL A 114 9.82 -26.85 -5.76
N SER A 115 9.19 -25.85 -6.40
CA SER A 115 8.49 -24.80 -5.67
C SER A 115 7.32 -25.33 -4.84
N ASN A 116 6.60 -26.35 -5.32
CA ASN A 116 5.52 -26.99 -4.57
C ASN A 116 6.04 -27.67 -3.28
N ILE A 117 7.14 -28.43 -3.39
CA ILE A 117 7.80 -29.07 -2.23
C ILE A 117 8.23 -28.03 -1.20
N VAL A 118 8.84 -26.93 -1.64
CA VAL A 118 9.28 -25.84 -0.75
C VAL A 118 8.10 -25.20 -0.01
N VAL A 119 7.00 -24.93 -0.69
CA VAL A 119 5.79 -24.34 -0.08
C VAL A 119 5.18 -25.28 0.98
N VAL A 120 5.13 -26.59 0.72
CA VAL A 120 4.64 -27.57 1.69
C VAL A 120 5.51 -27.60 2.95
N ILE A 121 6.85 -27.62 2.80
CA ILE A 121 7.78 -27.61 3.94
C ILE A 121 7.62 -26.32 4.76
N LEU A 122 7.58 -25.15 4.10
CA LEU A 122 7.39 -23.87 4.77
C LEU A 122 6.03 -23.79 5.48
N GLY A 123 4.97 -24.33 4.87
CA GLY A 123 3.65 -24.41 5.47
C GLY A 123 3.63 -25.22 6.76
N ILE A 124 4.28 -26.39 6.78
CA ILE A 124 4.42 -27.23 7.98
C ILE A 124 5.19 -26.48 9.08
N MET A 125 6.28 -25.81 8.73
CA MET A 125 7.09 -25.04 9.69
C MET A 125 6.31 -23.86 10.30
N LEU A 126 5.55 -23.13 9.49
CA LEU A 126 4.72 -22.01 9.97
C LEU A 126 3.55 -22.48 10.82
N ALA A 127 2.89 -23.58 10.44
CA ALA A 127 1.81 -24.18 11.23
C ALA A 127 2.33 -24.70 12.59
N SER A 128 3.56 -25.21 12.62
CA SER A 128 4.22 -25.65 13.86
C SER A 128 4.57 -24.49 14.81
N CYS A 129 4.69 -23.27 14.29
CA CYS A 129 4.95 -22.06 15.09
C CYS A 129 3.67 -21.37 15.61
N SER A 130 2.47 -21.71 15.13
CA SER A 130 1.20 -21.11 15.59
C SER A 130 0.47 -21.94 16.64
N GLY A 131 1.08 -23.04 17.13
CA GLY A 131 0.51 -23.96 18.11
C GLY A 131 0.95 -23.73 19.56
N TYR A 132 1.51 -22.56 19.88
CA TYR A 132 1.91 -22.16 21.25
C TYR A 132 1.30 -20.82 21.62
#